data_AF-A0A941FMW4-F1
#
_entry.id   AF-A0A941FMW4-F1
#
_cell.length_a   1.000
_cell.length_b   1.000
_cell.length_c   1.000
_cell.angle_alpha   90.00
_cell.angle_beta   90.00
_cell.angle_gamma   90.00
#
_symmetry.space_group_name_H-M   'P 1'
#
loop_
_entity.id
_entity.type
_entity.pdbx_description
1 polymer ?
#
loop_
_entity_poly.entity_id
_entity_poly.type
_entity_poly.pdbx_seq_one_letter_code
_entity_poly.pdbx_strand_id
1 'polypeptide(L)' 'MVTMFQENHIDPLALGDHAKSKTRNFDQKHWEETYPDIPIEVDLDIEMIQTGIAE' A
#
# COMPACT_ATOMS: atom_id res chain seq x y z
N MET A 1 5.95 -7.12 -0.94
CA MET A 1 4.91 -7.08 -1.98
C MET A 1 4.62 -5.66 -2.41
N VAL A 2 4.28 -4.75 -1.50
CA VAL A 2 4.03 -3.34 -1.85
C VAL A 2 5.21 -2.68 -2.57
N THR A 3 6.43 -2.88 -2.08
CA THR A 3 7.66 -2.39 -2.74
C THR A 3 7.80 -2.89 -4.18
N MET A 4 7.42 -4.15 -4.45
CA MET A 4 7.48 -4.70 -5.81
C MET A 4 6.46 -4.01 -6.74
N PHE A 5 5.30 -3.61 -6.23
CA PHE A 5 4.33 -2.83 -7.01
C PHE A 5 4.84 -1.43 -7.31
N GLN A 6 5.50 -0.78 -6.35
CA GLN A 6 6.17 0.52 -6.55
C GLN A 6 7.30 0.43 -7.58
N GLU A 7 8.19 -0.56 -7.48
CA GLU A 7 9.28 -0.81 -8.45
C GLU A 7 8.75 -1.03 -9.87
N ASN A 8 7.64 -1.75 -10.01
CA ASN A 8 7.00 -2.02 -11.30
C ASN A 8 6.04 -0.92 -11.76
N HIS A 9 5.90 0.17 -11.00
CA HIS A 9 5.02 1.29 -11.32
C HIS A 9 3.56 0.87 -11.55
N ILE A 10 3.07 -0.10 -10.77
CA ILE A 10 1.70 -0.62 -10.85
C ILE A 10 1.01 -0.49 -9.49
N ASP A 11 -0.30 -0.19 -9.48
CA ASP A 11 -1.10 -0.11 -8.24
C ASP A 11 -2.23 -1.15 -8.23
N PRO A 12 -1.93 -2.45 -8.02
CA PRO A 12 -2.95 -3.50 -7.94
C PRO A 12 -3.73 -3.48 -6.63
N LEU A 13 -3.34 -2.62 -5.67
CA LEU A 13 -3.99 -2.48 -4.37
C LEU A 13 -4.99 -1.31 -4.34
N ALA A 14 -5.13 -0.58 -5.44
CA ALA A 14 -6.01 0.59 -5.59
C ALA A 14 -5.76 1.68 -4.53
N LEU A 15 -4.50 1.90 -4.17
CA LEU A 15 -4.09 2.97 -3.25
C LEU A 15 -4.43 4.35 -3.80
N GLY A 16 -4.36 4.53 -5.12
CA GLY A 16 -4.74 5.78 -5.79
C GLY A 16 -6.22 6.09 -5.67
N ASP A 17 -7.08 5.08 -5.75
CA ASP A 17 -8.53 5.25 -5.55
C ASP A 17 -8.84 5.64 -4.10
N HIS A 18 -8.12 5.06 -3.13
CA HIS A 18 -8.23 5.48 -1.75
C HIS A 18 -7.81 6.95 -1.57
N ALA A 19 -6.65 7.34 -2.08
CA ALA A 19 -6.15 8.72 -2.01
C ALA A 19 -7.10 9.73 -2.67
N LYS A 20 -7.66 9.37 -3.83
CA LYS A 20 -8.69 10.14 -4.54
C LYS A 20 -9.96 10.33 -3.73
N SER A 21 -10.41 9.30 -3.01
CA SER A 21 -11.60 9.40 -2.15
C SER A 21 -11.45 10.41 -1.00
N LYS A 22 -10.20 10.68 -0.59
CA LYS A 22 -9.86 11.57 0.54
C LYS A 22 -9.42 12.97 0.10
N THR A 23 -9.12 13.16 -1.18
CA THR A 23 -8.50 14.38 -1.70
C THR A 23 -9.39 15.07 -2.73
N ARG A 24 -9.87 16.27 -2.40
CA ARG A 24 -10.61 17.10 -3.37
C ARG A 24 -9.66 17.59 -4.46
N ASN A 25 -10.11 17.60 -5.71
CA ASN A 25 -9.31 17.95 -6.89
C ASN A 25 -8.06 17.06 -7.02
N PHE A 26 -8.21 15.77 -6.73
CA PHE A 26 -7.15 14.79 -6.87
C PHE A 26 -6.50 14.86 -8.26
N ASP A 27 -5.18 15.01 -8.27
CA ASP A 27 -4.38 15.03 -9.48
C ASP A 27 -3.84 13.63 -9.76
N GLN A 28 -4.48 12.97 -10.73
CA GLN A 28 -4.11 11.62 -11.16
C GLN A 28 -2.68 11.55 -11.70
N LYS A 29 -2.23 12.59 -12.42
CA LYS A 29 -0.88 12.59 -13.00
C LYS A 29 0.18 12.71 -11.91
N HIS A 30 -0.06 13.61 -10.96
CA HIS A 30 0.81 13.74 -9.80
C HIS A 30 0.89 12.46 -8.97
N TRP A 31 -0.23 11.73 -8.84
CA TRP A 31 -0.24 10.41 -8.20
C TRP A 31 0.65 9.40 -8.94
N GLU A 32 0.48 9.26 -10.24
CA GLU A 32 1.28 8.33 -11.06
C GLU A 32 2.78 8.65 -11.01
N GLU A 33 3.14 9.93 -10.97
CA GLU A 33 4.52 10.40 -10.86
C GLU A 33 5.15 10.11 -9.49
N THR A 34 4.37 10.20 -8.41
CA THR A 34 4.89 10.08 -7.04
C THR A 34 4.77 8.67 -6.47
N TYR A 35 3.81 7.88 -6.93
CA TYR A 35 3.51 6.53 -6.42
C TYR A 35 4.73 5.63 -6.17
N PRO A 36 5.72 5.55 -7.08
CA PRO A 36 6.90 4.71 -6.88
C PRO A 36 7.73 5.08 -5.64
N ASP A 37 7.72 6.35 -5.24
CA ASP A 37 8.57 6.91 -4.18
C ASP A 37 7.81 7.24 -2.88
N ILE A 38 6.48 7.10 -2.86
CA ILE A 38 5.69 7.37 -1.65
C ILE A 38 6.11 6.38 -0.55
N PRO A 39 6.43 6.86 0.68
CA PRO A 39 6.69 5.97 1.80
C PRO A 39 5.40 5.25 2.20
N ILE A 40 5.41 3.92 2.15
CA ILE A 40 4.29 3.08 2.58
C ILE A 40 4.70 2.30 3.83
N GLU A 41 4.08 2.63 4.95
CA GLU A 41 4.24 1.94 6.22
C GLU A 41 3.16 0.89 6.38
N VAL A 42 3.57 -0.36 6.66
CA VAL A 42 2.65 -1.46 6.90
C VAL A 42 2.62 -1.72 8.40
N ASP A 43 1.53 -1.31 9.03
CA ASP A 43 1.26 -1.58 10.44
C ASP A 43 0.50 -2.91 10.55
N LEU A 44 1.09 -3.89 11.24
CA LEU A 44 0.54 -5.22 11.44
C LEU A 44 0.44 -5.49 12.93
N ASP A 45 -0.80 -5.61 13.42
CA ASP A 45 -1.08 -6.14 14.74
C ASP A 45 -1.41 -7.63 14.63
N ILE A 46 -0.52 -8.48 15.13
CA ILE A 46 -0.65 -9.94 15.03
C ILE A 46 -0.88 -10.50 16.44
N GLU A 47 -2.08 -11.01 16.66
CA GLU A 47 -2.40 -11.78 17.86
C GLU A 47 -2.16 -13.27 17.61
N MET A 48 -1.16 -13.85 18.30
CA MET A 48 -0.91 -15.29 18.26
C MET A 48 -1.86 -16.02 19.20
N ILE A 49 -2.96 -16.55 18.67
CA ILE A 49 -3.97 -17.29 19.43
C ILE A 49 -3.48 -18.68 19.86
N GLN A 50 -2.69 -19.35 19.02
CA GLN A 50 -2.08 -20.64 19.31
C GLN A 50 -0.90 -20.90 18.37
N THR A 51 0.19 -21.42 18.92
CA THR A 51 1.25 -22.05 18.12
C THR A 51 1.03 -23.56 18.20
N GLY A 52 1.04 -24.25 17.06
CA GLY A 52 0.96 -25.71 17.04
C GLY A 52 2.07 -26.31 17.91
N ILE A 53 1.77 -27.40 18.61
CA ILE A 53 2.69 -28.07 19.55
C ILE A 53 4.06 -28.21 18.88
N ALA A 54 5.09 -27.60 19.48
CA ALA A 54 6.46 -27.91 19.14
C ALA A 54 6.77 -29.30 19.73
N GLU A 55 6.93 -30.30 18.86
CA GLU A 55 7.42 -31.64 19.21
C GLU A 55 8.92 -31.61 19.56
#